data_AF-A0A5E5PKP5-F1
#
_entry.id   AF-A0A5E5PKP5-F1
#
_cell.length_a   1.000
_cell.length_b   1.000
_cell.length_c   1.000
_cell.angle_alpha   90.00
_cell.angle_beta   90.00
_cell.angle_gamma   90.00
#
_symmetry.space_group_name_H-M   'P 1'
#
loop_
_entity.id
_entity.type
_entity.pdbx_description
1 polymer ?
#
loop_
_entity_poly.entity_id
_entity_poly.type
_entity_poly.pdbx_seq_one_letter_code
_entity_poly.pdbx_strand_id
1 'polypeptide(L)' 'MKIIDSHCHLDRVDLAAFGGSMDSLLAHAKTLSVEEFLCVC' A
#
# COMPACT_ATOMS: atom_id res chain seq x y z
N MET A 1 4.34 -7.44 -14.39
CA MET A 1 4.69 -6.04 -14.72
C MET A 1 4.77 -5.30 -13.40
N LYS A 2 5.85 -4.60 -13.10
CA LYS A 2 6.05 -3.96 -11.80
C LYS A 2 5.42 -2.57 -11.79
N ILE A 3 4.51 -2.32 -10.85
CA ILE A 3 3.89 -1.01 -10.63
C ILE A 3 4.51 -0.39 -9.37
N ILE A 4 4.79 0.90 -9.46
CA ILE A 4 5.29 1.71 -8.35
C ILE A 4 4.24 2.77 -8.08
N ASP A 5 3.76 2.83 -6.83
CA ASP A 5 2.95 3.95 -6.38
C ASP A 5 3.88 5.13 -6.12
N SER A 6 3.78 6.16 -6.97
CA SER A 6 4.69 7.31 -6.95
C SER A 6 4.33 8.35 -5.89
N HIS A 7 3.19 8.26 -5.20
CA HIS A 7 2.80 9.24 -4.20
C HIS A 7 1.77 8.67 -3.21
N CYS A 8 2.26 8.04 -2.14
CA CYS A 8 1.43 7.36 -1.15
C CYS A 8 1.59 7.95 0.26
N HIS A 9 0.49 8.38 0.88
CA HIS A 9 0.43 8.76 2.29
C HIS A 9 0.04 7.55 3.15
N LEU A 10 0.97 6.62 3.39
CA LEU A 10 0.70 5.41 4.18
C LEU A 10 0.21 5.71 5.61
N ASP A 11 0.56 6.87 6.15
CA ASP A 11 0.12 7.39 7.44
C ASP A 11 -1.37 7.77 7.48
N ARG A 12 -2.00 7.95 6.31
CA ARG A 12 -3.41 8.36 6.18
C ARG A 12 -4.31 7.27 5.63
N VAL A 13 -3.77 6.08 5.33
CA VAL A 13 -4.58 4.99 4.80
C VAL A 13 -5.46 4.42 5.91
N ASP A 14 -6.75 4.25 5.61
CA ASP A 14 -7.67 3.53 6.48
C ASP A 14 -7.35 2.03 6.46
N LEU A 15 -6.64 1.58 7.48
CA LEU A 15 -6.29 0.17 7.64
C LEU A 15 -7.49 -0.71 7.99
N ALA A 16 -8.65 -0.16 8.40
CA ALA A 16 -9.83 -0.98 8.70
C ALA A 16 -10.28 -1.81 7.49
N ALA A 17 -10.12 -1.27 6.28
CA ALA A 17 -10.36 -1.99 5.03
C ALA A 17 -9.42 -3.20 4.81
N PHE A 18 -8.29 -3.25 5.52
CA PHE A 18 -7.26 -4.28 5.44
C PHE A 18 -7.12 -5.06 6.77
N GLY A 19 -8.19 -5.15 7.56
CA GLY A 19 -8.17 -5.86 8.85
C GLY A 19 -7.29 -5.19 9.91
N GLY A 20 -7.05 -3.89 9.78
CA GLY A 20 -6.27 -3.07 10.71
C GLY A 20 -4.76 -3.25 10.61
N SER A 21 -4.25 -3.91 9.55
CA SER A 21 -2.83 -4.25 9.43
C SER A 21 -2.20 -3.67 8.16
N MET A 22 -1.03 -3.05 8.33
CA MET A 22 -0.19 -2.60 7.23
C MET A 22 0.29 -3.79 6.38
N ASP A 23 0.59 -4.93 6.99
CA ASP A 23 1.01 -6.14 6.26
C ASP A 23 -0.07 -6.63 5.31
N SER A 24 -1.34 -6.57 5.74
CA SER A 24 -2.50 -6.93 4.90
C SER A 24 -2.66 -5.99 3.70
N LEU A 25 -2.44 -4.68 3.90
CA LEU A 25 -2.43 -3.69 2.82
C LEU A 25 -1.33 -4.00 1.81
N LEU A 26 -0.10 -4.24 2.28
CA LEU A 26 1.03 -4.54 1.41
C LEU A 26 0.86 -5.87 0.67
N ALA A 27 0.26 -6.87 1.32
CA ALA A 27 -0.10 -8.13 0.67
C ALA A 27 -1.15 -7.93 -0.43
N HIS A 28 -2.17 -7.10 -0.16
CA HIS A 28 -3.19 -6.77 -1.15
C HIS A 28 -2.59 -6.02 -2.34
N ALA A 29 -1.73 -5.03 -2.11
CA ALA A 29 -1.05 -4.27 -3.15
C ALA A 29 -0.25 -5.17 -4.12
N LYS A 30 0.42 -6.21 -3.59
CA LYS A 30 1.13 -7.20 -4.41
C LYS A 30 0.20 -7.96 -5.36
N THR A 31 -1.05 -8.21 -4.99
CA THR A 31 -2.04 -8.85 -5.89
C THR A 31 -2.39 -7.96 -7.10
N LEU A 32 -2.17 -6.65 -6.97
CA LEU A 32 -2.33 -5.65 -8.03
C LEU A 32 -1.02 -5.33 -8.75
N SER A 33 0.06 -6.09 -8.49
CA SER A 33 1.41 -5.85 -8.99
C SER A 33 2.06 -4.52 -8.54
N VAL A 34 1.53 -3.90 -7.47
CA VAL A 34 2.19 -2.77 -6.81
C VAL A 34 3.23 -3.34 -5.85
N GLU A 35 4.50 -3.09 -6.15
CA GLU A 35 5.63 -3.68 -5.42
C GLU A 35 6.38 -2.66 -4.56
N GLU A 36 6.30 -1.38 -4.91
CA GLU A 36 7.01 -0.30 -4.22
C GLU A 36 6.12 0.93 -4.09
N PHE A 37 6.35 1.67 -3.01
CA PHE A 37 5.63 2.89 -2.66
C PHE A 37 6.64 4.00 -2.39
N LEU A 38 6.45 5.14 -3.04
CA LEU A 38 7.11 6.37 -2.62
C LEU A 38 6.25 7.03 -1.54
N CYS A 39 6.65 6.82 -0.30
CA CYS A 39 5.96 7.37 0.86
C CYS A 39 6.24 8.86 1.00
N VAL A 40 5.18 9.62 1.24
CA VAL A 40 5.21 11.07 1.49
C VAL A 40 4.39 11.39 2.74
N CYS A 41 4.73 12.49 3.42
CA CYS A 41 4.13 12.90 4.70
C CYS A 41 3.16 14.08 4.51
#